data_AF-A0A960AN65-F1
#
_entry.id   AF-A0A960AN65-F1
#
_cell.length_a   1.000
_cell.length_b   1.000
_cell.length_c   1.000
_cell.angle_alpha   90.00
_cell.angle_beta   90.00
_cell.angle_gamma   90.00
#
_symmetry.space_group_name_H-M   'P 1'
#
loop_
_entity.id
_entity.type
_entity.pdbx_description
1 polymer ?
#
loop_
_entity_poly.entity_id
_entity_poly.type
_entity_poly.pdbx_seq_one_letter_code
_entity_poly.pdbx_strand_id
1 'polypeptide(L)' 'RHCHAHHIIHWKDGGRTDLSNLVLLCNRCHHDLHHGHYTVHMEYGIPRITPTTDRSPPLTA' A
#
# COMPACT_ATOMS: atom_id res chain seq x y z
N ARG A 1 -15.05 9.40 -3.52
CA ARG A 1 -14.06 8.37 -3.10
C ARG A 1 -13.04 8.26 -4.23
N HIS A 2 -11.75 8.44 -3.95
CA HIS A 2 -10.69 8.36 -4.97
C HIS A 2 -9.56 7.47 -4.46
N CYS A 3 -8.89 6.79 -5.38
CA CYS A 3 -7.67 6.02 -5.11
C CYS A 3 -6.44 6.86 -5.50
N HIS A 4 -5.37 6.72 -4.73
CA HIS A 4 -4.08 7.35 -4.98
C HIS A 4 -3.09 6.24 -5.38
N ALA A 5 -2.21 6.53 -6.33
CA ALA A 5 -1.09 5.67 -6.66
C ALA A 5 0.01 5.84 -5.60
N HIS A 6 0.46 4.75 -5.02
CA HIS A 6 1.56 4.71 -4.05
C HIS A 6 2.72 3.91 -4.63
N HIS A 7 3.93 4.43 -4.51
CA HIS A 7 5.16 3.74 -4.92
C HIS A 7 5.57 2.72 -3.84
N ILE A 8 5.70 1.44 -4.21
CA ILE A 8 6.08 0.38 -3.27
C ILE A 8 7.51 0.59 -2.76
N ILE A 9 8.44 0.86 -3.68
CA ILE A 9 9.73 1.48 -3.37
C ILE A 9 9.58 2.96 -3.71
N HIS A 10 9.75 3.84 -2.73
CA HIS A 10 9.55 5.27 -2.94
C HIS A 10 10.53 5.83 -4.00
N TRP A 11 10.06 6.76 -4.82
CA TRP A 11 10.85 7.32 -5.94
C TRP A 11 12.18 7.93 -5.48
N LYS A 12 12.19 8.62 -4.34
CA LYS A 12 13.41 9.21 -3.74
C LYS A 12 14.47 8.17 -3.37
N ASP A 13 14.03 6.93 -3.12
CA ASP A 13 14.87 5.80 -2.74
C ASP A 13 15.24 4.95 -3.99
N GLY A 14 15.02 5.48 -5.20
CA GLY A 14 15.35 4.83 -6.47
C GLY A 14 14.22 3.99 -7.07
N GLY A 15 13.00 4.08 -6.53
CA GLY A 15 11.84 3.37 -7.07
C GLY A 15 11.44 3.85 -8.47
N ARG A 16 11.16 2.90 -9.38
CA ARG A 16 10.71 3.20 -10.74
C ARG A 16 9.31 3.81 -10.75
N THR A 17 9.04 4.72 -11.67
CA THR A 17 7.70 5.28 -11.90
C THR A 17 6.98 4.50 -12.99
N ASP A 18 6.55 3.28 -12.65
CA ASP A 18 5.75 2.43 -13.53
C ASP A 18 4.83 1.50 -12.74
N LEU A 19 3.92 0.81 -13.44
CA LEU A 19 2.91 -0.04 -12.82
C LEU A 19 3.48 -1.21 -12.01
N SER A 20 4.72 -1.65 -12.29
CA SER A 20 5.34 -2.74 -11.53
C SER A 20 5.81 -2.30 -10.14
N ASN A 21 5.82 -1.00 -9.86
CA ASN A 21 6.19 -0.41 -8.58
C ASN A 21 5.06 0.43 -7.97
N LEU A 22 3.81 0.29 -8.46
CA LEU A 22 2.67 1.08 -7.99
C LEU A 22 1.54 0.21 -7.44
N VAL A 23 0.88 0.71 -6.39
CA VAL A 23 -0.37 0.16 -5.86
C VAL A 23 -1.41 1.27 -5.69
N LEU A 24 -2.69 0.97 -5.96
CA LEU A 24 -3.79 1.90 -5.73
C LEU A 24 -4.36 1.72 -4.31
N LEU A 25 -4.40 2.80 -3.55
CA LEU A 25 -4.92 2.82 -2.18
C LEU A 25 -5.91 3.97 -1.99
N CYS A 26 -6.92 3.78 -1.16
CA CYS A 26 -7.74 4.91 -0.71
C CYS A 26 -6.89 5.85 0.18
N ASN A 27 -7.35 7.09 0.38
CA ASN A 27 -6.61 8.08 1.17
C ASN A 27 -6.21 7.54 2.57
N ARG A 28 -7.13 6.85 3.26
CA ARG A 28 -6.85 6.30 4.60
C ARG A 28 -5.73 5.26 4.55
N CYS A 29 -5.89 4.22 3.72
CA CYS A 29 -4.89 3.15 3.60
C CYS A 29 -3.54 3.65 3.11
N HIS A 30 -3.50 4.70 2.28
CA HIS A 30 -2.25 5.33 1.85
C HIS A 30 -1.49 5.93 3.03
N HIS A 31 -2.17 6.66 3.92
CA HIS A 31 -1.53 7.20 5.13
C HIS A 31 -1.07 6.08 6.07
N ASP A 32 -1.91 5.06 6.28
CA ASP A 32 -1.55 3.97 7.19
C ASP A 32 -0.30 3.20 6.71
N LEU A 33 -0.11 3.07 5.39
CA LEU A 33 1.09 2.49 4.81
C LEU A 33 2.34 3.34 5.13
N HIS A 34 2.24 4.66 4.99
CA HIS A 34 3.34 5.57 5.39
C HIS A 34 3.63 5.52 6.89
N HIS A 35 2.64 5.20 7.73
CA HIS A 35 2.81 5.00 9.16
C HIS A 35 3.32 3.60 9.53
N GLY A 36 3.56 2.72 8.55
CA GLY A 36 4.11 1.39 8.77
C GLY A 36 3.12 0.37 9.31
N HIS A 37 1.81 0.62 9.24
CA HIS A 37 0.77 -0.37 9.61
C HIS A 37 0.62 -1.51 8.59
N TYR A 38 1.20 -1.33 7.41
CA TYR A 38 1.21 -2.30 6.33
C TYR A 38 2.58 -2.38 5.69
N THR A 39 2.84 -3.52 5.06
CA THR A 39 3.86 -3.66 4.03
C THR A 39 3.18 -4.04 2.71
N VAL A 40 3.80 -3.64 1.60
CA VAL A 40 3.33 -3.98 0.25
C VAL A 40 4.48 -4.57 -0.54
N HIS A 41 4.23 -5.62 -1.30
CA HIS A 41 5.14 -6.16 -2.30
C HIS A 41 4.36 -6.62 -3.53
N MET A 42 5.02 -6.69 -4.69
CA MET A 42 4.41 -7.24 -5.91
C MET A 42 4.72 -8.73 -6.01
N GLU A 43 3.68 -9.54 -6.19
CA GLU A 43 3.77 -10.96 -6.44
C GLU A 43 3.12 -11.26 -7.80
N TYR A 44 3.91 -11.59 -8.81
CA TYR A 44 3.45 -11.88 -10.18
C TYR A 44 2.51 -10.81 -10.78
N GLY A 45 2.81 -9.53 -10.54
CA GLY A 45 1.98 -8.41 -11.02
C GLY A 45 0.78 -8.08 -10.13
N ILE A 46 0.59 -8.79 -9.01
CA ILE A 46 -0.49 -8.56 -8.05
C ILE A 46 0.10 -7.95 -6.78
N PRO A 47 -0.37 -6.78 -6.32
CA PRO A 47 0.08 -6.21 -5.05
C PRO A 47 -0.46 -7.03 -3.87
N ARG A 48 0.45 -7.50 -3.02
CA ARG A 48 0.15 -8.16 -1.76
C ARG A 48 0.36 -7.17 -0.62
N ILE A 49 -0.67 -7.01 0.21
CA ILE A 49 -0.65 -6.13 1.38
C ILE A 49 -0.68 -7.02 2.62
N THR A 50 0.31 -6.84 3.50
CA THR A 50 0.41 -7.58 4.76
C THR A 50 0.35 -6.59 5.93
N PRO A 51 -0.62 -6.71 6.86
CA PRO A 51 -0.65 -5.91 8.07
C PRO A 51 0.59 -6.20 8.94
N THR A 52 1.21 -5.16 9.48
CA THR A 52 2.28 -5.29 10.49
C THR A 52 1.71 -5.30 11.90
N THR A 53 0.50 -4.79 12.06
CA THR A 53 -0.29 -4.77 13.30
C THR A 53 -1.68 -5.31 13.01
N ASP A 54 -2.35 -5.90 14.00
CA ASP A 54 -3.76 -6.28 13.83
C ASP A 54 -4.60 -5.03 13.56
N ARG A 55 -5.18 -5.01 12.37
CA ARG A 55 -6.05 -3.94 11.89
C ARG A 55 -7.26 -4.53 11.19
N SER A 56 -7.69 -5.70 11.66
CA SER A 56 -8.98 -6.25 11.29
C SER A 56 -10.04 -5.17 11.56
N PRO A 57 -10.95 -4.90 10.62
CA PRO A 57 -12.10 -4.06 10.95
C PRO A 57 -12.78 -4.67 12.18
N PRO A 58 -13.33 -3.84 13.11
CA PRO A 58 -14.08 -4.38 14.23
C PRO A 58 -15.12 -5.36 13.68
N LEU A 59 -15.28 -6.51 14.33
CA LEU A 59 -16.18 -7.59 13.88
C LEU A 59 -17.68 -7.20 13.91
N THR A 60 -18.00 -5.92 14.09
CA THR A 60 -19.36 -5.40 14.19
C THR A 60 -19.57 -4.27 13.20
N ALA A 61 -20.55 -4.46 12.32
CA ALA A 61 -21.16 -3.44 11.46
C ALA A 61 -22.08 -2.51 12.28
#